data_AF-A0A963L8W7-F1
#
_entry.id   AF-A0A963L8W7-F1
#
_cell.length_a   1.000
_cell.length_b   1.000
_cell.length_c   1.000
_cell.angle_alpha   90.00
_cell.angle_beta   90.00
_cell.angle_gamma   90.00
#
_symmetry.space_group_name_H-M   'P 1'
#
loop_
_entity.id
_entity.type
_entity.pdbx_description
1 polymer ?
#
loop_
_entity_poly.entity_id
_entity_poly.type
_entity_poly.pdbx_seq_one_letter_code
_entity_poly.pdbx_strand_id
1 'polypeptide(L)'
;MSRLLFLAVVLAATALFTGCSTLADAQAARGTGESRIYDRPYEVVWIAASETVRDSGLTLVSEEKEKGLILARGGVSAFSWGENVAVFVEDIGGRARTRVEVSSKRALATNITAKNWETKLLESLDKKLK
;
A
#
# COMPACT_ATOMS: atom_id res chain seq x y z
N MET A 1 -24.52 9.05 -38.70
CA MET A 1 -23.24 8.30 -38.65
C MET A 1 -22.12 9.10 -37.97
N SER A 2 -21.86 10.36 -38.32
CA SER A 2 -20.80 11.19 -37.70
C SER A 2 -20.88 11.35 -36.17
N ARG A 3 -22.08 11.52 -35.60
CA ARG A 3 -22.25 11.65 -34.13
C ARG A 3 -21.96 10.35 -33.36
N LEU A 4 -22.33 9.20 -33.92
CA LEU A 4 -22.06 7.88 -33.33
C LEU A 4 -20.57 7.52 -33.42
N LEU A 5 -19.90 7.91 -34.53
CA LEU A 5 -18.46 7.76 -34.68
C LEU A 5 -17.69 8.64 -33.68
N PHE A 6 -18.13 9.89 -33.49
CA PHE A 6 -17.56 10.80 -32.49
C PHE A 6 -17.72 10.27 -31.06
N LEU A 7 -18.90 9.76 -30.71
CA LEU A 7 -19.16 9.13 -29.41
C LEU A 7 -18.28 7.89 -29.20
N ALA A 8 -18.10 7.06 -30.22
CA ALA A 8 -17.24 5.88 -30.14
C ALA A 8 -15.75 6.26 -29.96
N VAL A 9 -15.28 7.33 -30.63
CA VAL A 9 -13.91 7.84 -30.47
C VAL A 9 -13.69 8.44 -29.08
N VAL A 10 -14.66 9.19 -28.54
CA VAL A 10 -14.58 9.73 -27.17
C VAL A 10 -14.60 8.62 -26.12
N LEU A 11 -15.44 7.59 -26.30
CA LEU A 11 -15.49 6.43 -25.39
C LEU A 11 -14.22 5.57 -25.46
N ALA A 12 -13.61 5.45 -26.65
CA ALA A 12 -12.34 4.75 -26.83
C ALA A 12 -11.15 5.55 -26.26
N ALA A 13 -11.19 6.89 -26.34
CA ALA A 13 -10.15 7.75 -25.78
C ALA A 13 -10.14 7.76 -24.24
N THR A 14 -11.29 7.65 -23.58
CA THR A 14 -11.36 7.54 -22.11
C THR A 14 -10.90 6.17 -21.60
N ALA A 15 -11.00 5.12 -22.41
CA ALA A 15 -10.52 3.79 -22.07
C ALA A 15 -8.98 3.65 -22.05
N LEU A 16 -8.24 4.63 -22.59
CA LEU A 16 -6.76 4.62 -22.62
C LEU A 16 -6.12 5.20 -21.34
N PHE A 17 -6.90 5.75 -20.41
CA PHE A 17 -6.41 6.17 -19.10
C PHE A 17 -6.42 5.00 -18.09
N THR A 18 -5.94 3.83 -18.49
CA THR A 18 -5.69 2.73 -17.55
C THR A 18 -4.52 3.12 -16.65
N GLY A 19 -4.89 3.56 -15.45
CA GLY A 19 -4.11 4.45 -14.60
C GLY A 19 -2.80 3.89 -14.06
N CYS A 20 -1.79 4.75 -14.10
CA CYS A 20 -0.68 4.64 -13.18
C CYS A 20 -1.22 4.89 -11.76
N SER A 21 -0.97 4.00 -10.81
CA SER A 21 -1.35 4.29 -9.41
C SER A 21 -0.34 5.21 -8.74
N THR A 22 -0.85 5.96 -7.76
CA THR A 22 -0.12 6.91 -6.92
C THR A 22 -0.11 6.45 -5.46
N LEU A 23 0.67 7.13 -4.62
CA LEU A 23 0.62 6.91 -3.16
C LEU A 23 -0.76 7.24 -2.58
N ALA A 24 -1.46 8.24 -3.14
CA ALA A 24 -2.82 8.58 -2.75
C ALA A 24 -3.79 7.43 -3.02
N ASP A 25 -3.60 6.67 -4.11
CA ASP A 25 -4.43 5.49 -4.40
C ASP A 25 -4.18 4.35 -3.39
N ALA A 26 -2.93 4.15 -2.97
CA ALA A 26 -2.60 3.18 -1.92
C ALA A 26 -3.21 3.59 -0.58
N GLN A 27 -3.16 4.88 -0.26
CA GLN A 27 -3.76 5.45 0.95
C GLN A 27 -5.30 5.39 0.92
N ALA A 28 -5.92 5.69 -0.21
CA ALA A 28 -7.37 5.65 -0.41
C ALA A 28 -7.93 4.22 -0.33
N ALA A 29 -7.08 3.21 -0.54
CA ALA A 29 -7.42 1.81 -0.42
C ALA A 29 -7.38 1.25 1.03
N ARG A 30 -7.30 2.12 2.04
CA ARG A 30 -7.52 1.73 3.45
C ARG A 30 -8.83 0.96 3.61
N GLY A 31 -8.82 -0.07 4.45
CA GLY A 31 -9.92 -1.00 4.67
C GLY A 31 -10.01 -2.13 3.63
N THR A 32 -9.15 -2.13 2.60
CA THR A 32 -9.15 -3.18 1.56
C THR A 32 -7.88 -4.02 1.55
N GLY A 33 -6.86 -3.61 2.32
CA GLY A 33 -5.59 -4.31 2.46
C GLY A 33 -5.66 -5.54 3.38
N GLU A 34 -4.59 -6.34 3.38
CA GLU A 34 -4.44 -7.39 4.39
C GLU A 34 -4.19 -6.75 5.75
N SER A 35 -4.80 -7.29 6.81
CA SER A 35 -4.61 -6.76 8.16
C SER A 35 -4.40 -7.83 9.21
N ARG A 36 -3.63 -7.49 10.26
CA ARG A 36 -3.40 -8.32 11.45
C ARG A 36 -3.57 -7.48 12.70
N ILE A 37 -3.96 -8.15 13.79
CA ILE A 37 -4.07 -7.53 15.12
C ILE A 37 -2.95 -8.09 15.99
N TYR A 38 -2.24 -7.20 16.67
CA TYR A 38 -1.18 -7.52 17.61
C TYR A 38 -1.62 -7.12 19.02
N ASP A 39 -1.47 -8.03 19.99
CA ASP A 39 -1.67 -7.76 21.41
C ASP A 39 -0.45 -7.03 21.99
N ARG A 40 -0.16 -5.85 21.46
CA ARG A 40 0.93 -4.94 21.85
C ARG A 40 0.46 -3.48 21.78
N PRO A 41 1.03 -2.57 22.60
CA PRO A 41 0.71 -1.14 22.54
C PRO A 41 1.07 -0.52 21.19
N TYR A 42 0.37 0.57 20.84
CA TYR A 42 0.55 1.31 19.60
C TYR A 42 2.01 1.68 19.34
N GLU A 43 2.72 2.18 20.35
CA GLU A 43 4.10 2.64 20.25
C GLU A 43 5.05 1.50 19.86
N VAL A 44 4.83 0.31 20.41
CA VAL A 44 5.66 -0.87 20.12
C VAL A 44 5.44 -1.32 18.69
N VAL A 45 4.18 -1.40 18.27
CA VAL A 45 3.81 -1.82 16.91
C VAL A 45 4.23 -0.77 15.88
N TRP A 46 4.12 0.52 16.20
CA TRP A 46 4.55 1.62 15.33
C TRP A 46 6.04 1.54 15.01
N ILE A 47 6.88 1.37 16.03
CA ILE A 47 8.33 1.24 15.86
C ILE A 47 8.64 0.00 15.01
N ALA A 48 8.05 -1.15 15.33
CA ALA A 48 8.27 -2.39 14.59
C ALA A 48 7.79 -2.28 13.13
N ALA A 49 6.68 -1.60 12.85
CA ALA A 49 6.16 -1.37 11.51
C ALA A 49 7.09 -0.46 10.70
N SER A 50 7.55 0.65 11.30
CA SER A 50 8.53 1.56 10.69
C SER A 50 9.80 0.83 10.29
N GLU A 51 10.39 0.06 11.20
CA GLU A 51 11.58 -0.73 10.92
C GLU A 51 11.32 -1.80 9.86
N THR A 52 10.17 -2.48 9.91
CA THR A 52 9.79 -3.48 8.90
C THR A 52 9.77 -2.88 7.50
N VAL A 53 9.22 -1.67 7.34
CA VAL A 53 9.22 -0.97 6.05
C VAL A 53 10.65 -0.62 5.63
N ARG A 54 11.48 -0.10 6.54
CA ARG A 54 12.89 0.26 6.24
C ARG A 54 13.73 -0.95 5.84
N ASP A 55 13.53 -2.09 6.50
CA ASP A 55 14.24 -3.35 6.25
C ASP A 55 13.75 -4.08 4.99
N SER A 56 12.58 -3.71 4.46
CA SER A 56 11.92 -4.43 3.36
C SER A 56 12.54 -4.18 1.98
N GLY A 57 13.40 -3.17 1.86
CA GLY A 57 13.94 -2.64 0.60
C GLY A 57 12.99 -1.69 -0.15
N LEU A 58 11.84 -1.32 0.45
CA LEU A 58 11.01 -0.23 -0.04
C LEU A 58 11.69 1.12 0.23
N THR A 59 11.53 2.06 -0.69
CA THR A 59 11.87 3.47 -0.44
C THR A 59 10.80 4.08 0.45
N LEU A 60 11.16 4.41 1.69
CA LEU A 60 10.28 5.13 2.60
C LEU A 60 10.01 6.54 2.05
N VAL A 61 8.73 6.92 1.95
CA VAL A 61 8.30 8.23 1.43
C VAL A 61 7.86 9.16 2.56
N SER A 62 7.04 8.68 3.49
CA SER A 62 6.63 9.44 4.67
C SER A 62 6.26 8.55 5.84
N GLU A 63 6.35 9.13 7.03
CA GLU A 63 5.87 8.55 8.28
C GLU A 63 5.11 9.63 9.05
N GLU A 64 3.85 9.37 9.34
CA GLU A 64 2.94 10.28 10.04
C GLU A 64 2.37 9.54 11.25
N LYS A 65 3.12 9.52 12.35
CA LYS A 65 2.80 8.75 13.57
C LYS A 65 1.46 9.14 14.16
N GLU A 66 1.10 10.41 14.11
CA GLU A 66 -0.16 10.94 14.64
C GLU A 66 -1.36 10.45 13.82
N LYS A 67 -1.15 10.12 12.54
CA LYS A 67 -2.18 9.57 11.65
C LYS A 67 -2.15 8.05 11.55
N GLY A 68 -1.14 7.41 12.15
CA GLY A 68 -0.92 5.98 12.01
C GLY A 68 -0.63 5.58 10.56
N LEU A 69 0.10 6.39 9.80
CA LEU A 69 0.33 6.17 8.37
C LEU A 69 1.82 6.15 8.02
N ILE A 70 2.24 5.09 7.32
CA ILE A 70 3.55 4.99 6.70
C ILE A 70 3.34 4.80 5.19
N LEU A 71 3.97 5.65 4.38
CA LEU A 71 3.95 5.55 2.93
C LEU A 71 5.32 5.14 2.41
N ALA A 72 5.34 4.19 1.50
CA ALA A 72 6.56 3.68 0.90
C ALA A 72 6.35 3.30 -0.57
N ARG A 73 7.45 3.20 -1.32
CA ARG A 73 7.42 2.87 -2.75
C ARG A 73 8.41 1.76 -3.10
N GLY A 74 7.95 0.79 -3.88
CA GLY A 74 8.80 -0.22 -4.50
C GLY A 74 9.70 0.39 -5.57
N GLY A 75 10.97 -0.03 -5.59
CA GLY A 75 11.94 0.43 -6.58
C GLY A 75 11.56 0.04 -8.01
N VAL A 76 11.92 0.91 -8.97
CA VAL A 76 11.78 0.62 -10.40
C VAL A 76 12.92 -0.30 -10.82
N SER A 77 12.61 -1.37 -11.53
CA SER A 77 13.56 -2.34 -12.09
C SER A 77 13.11 -2.75 -13.49
N ALA A 78 13.94 -3.54 -14.19
CA ALA A 78 13.58 -4.09 -15.51
C ALA A 78 12.29 -4.93 -15.50
N PHE A 79 11.84 -5.38 -14.33
CA PHE A 79 10.68 -6.26 -14.18
C PHE A 79 9.51 -5.58 -13.44
N SER A 80 9.75 -4.70 -12.47
CA SER A 80 8.70 -3.94 -11.77
C SER A 80 8.81 -2.44 -12.03
N TRP A 81 7.68 -1.79 -12.31
CA TRP A 81 7.58 -0.34 -12.49
C TRP A 81 7.31 0.40 -11.16
N GLY A 82 7.53 -0.28 -10.04
CA GLY A 82 7.26 0.18 -8.69
C GLY A 82 5.86 -0.17 -8.20
N GLU A 83 5.70 -0.12 -6.88
CA GLU A 83 4.43 -0.31 -6.17
C GLU A 83 4.28 0.80 -5.13
N ASN A 84 3.08 1.34 -4.97
CA ASN A 84 2.77 2.27 -3.90
C ASN A 84 2.22 1.47 -2.72
N VAL A 85 2.84 1.63 -1.55
CA VAL A 85 2.50 0.88 -0.34
C VAL A 85 2.09 1.86 0.74
N ALA A 86 0.92 1.61 1.35
CA ALA A 86 0.47 2.29 2.55
C ALA A 86 0.36 1.26 3.69
N VAL A 87 0.97 1.58 4.82
CA VAL A 87 0.83 0.82 6.07
C VAL A 87 0.06 1.69 7.05
N PHE A 88 -1.07 1.17 7.53
CA PHE A 88 -1.89 1.81 8.54
C PHE A 88 -1.69 1.11 9.87
N VAL A 89 -1.40 1.87 10.92
CA VAL A 89 -1.25 1.38 12.29
C VAL A 89 -2.33 2.07 13.12
N GLU A 90 -3.17 1.29 13.79
CA GLU A 90 -4.35 1.80 14.48
C GLU A 90 -4.47 1.16 15.86
N ASP A 91 -4.51 1.97 16.92
CA ASP A 91 -4.95 1.50 18.23
C ASP A 91 -6.45 1.21 18.17
N ILE A 92 -6.82 -0.06 18.33
CA ILE A 92 -8.21 -0.51 18.28
C ILE A 92 -8.84 -0.61 19.68
N GLY A 93 -8.14 -0.13 20.71
CA GLY A 93 -8.64 -0.07 22.07
C GLY A 93 -8.72 -1.42 22.79
N GLY A 94 -8.65 -1.31 24.12
CA GLY A 94 -8.71 -2.45 25.03
C GLY A 94 -7.39 -3.26 25.08
N ARG A 95 -6.85 -3.43 26.29
CA ARG A 95 -5.70 -4.30 26.62
C ARG A 95 -4.48 -4.14 25.69
N ALA A 96 -4.19 -2.92 25.23
CA ALA A 96 -3.06 -2.64 24.34
C ALA A 96 -3.07 -3.52 23.08
N ARG A 97 -4.03 -3.29 22.19
CA ARG A 97 -4.16 -4.00 20.92
C ARG A 97 -4.06 -3.02 19.76
N THR A 98 -3.21 -3.35 18.80
CA THR A 98 -2.97 -2.51 17.63
C THR A 98 -3.19 -3.32 16.37
N ARG A 99 -4.01 -2.79 15.47
CA ARG A 99 -4.21 -3.33 14.12
C ARG A 99 -3.18 -2.71 13.19
N VAL A 100 -2.58 -3.55 12.34
CA VAL A 100 -1.82 -3.09 11.18
C VAL A 100 -2.50 -3.58 9.92
N GLU A 101 -2.75 -2.67 9.00
CA GLU A 101 -3.23 -2.96 7.65
C GLU A 101 -2.16 -2.54 6.64
N VAL A 102 -1.95 -3.34 5.61
CA VAL A 102 -1.06 -3.02 4.50
C VAL A 102 -1.87 -3.05 3.20
N SER A 103 -1.77 -1.97 2.42
CA SER A 103 -2.37 -1.82 1.09
C SER A 103 -1.26 -1.59 0.07
N SER A 104 -1.19 -2.41 -0.98
CA SER A 104 -0.28 -2.23 -2.10
C SER A 104 -1.01 -2.01 -3.41
N LYS A 105 -0.62 -0.98 -4.15
CA LYS A 105 -1.10 -0.72 -5.52
C LYS A 105 0.06 -0.77 -6.50
N ARG A 106 -0.12 -1.56 -7.56
CA ARG A 106 0.83 -1.63 -8.67
C ARG A 106 0.91 -0.27 -9.35
N ALA A 107 2.12 0.28 -9.54
CA ALA A 107 2.26 1.59 -10.18
C ALA A 107 1.77 1.57 -11.63
N LEU A 108 1.83 0.42 -12.32
CA LEU A 108 1.22 0.19 -13.63
C LEU A 108 0.36 -1.08 -13.59
N ALA A 109 -0.79 -1.06 -14.26
CA ALA A 109 -1.69 -2.20 -14.36
C ALA A 109 -1.03 -3.45 -14.98
N THR A 110 -0.05 -3.25 -15.87
CA THR A 110 0.71 -4.29 -16.56
C THR A 110 1.81 -4.94 -15.72
N ASN A 111 2.04 -4.51 -14.48
CA ASN A 111 3.05 -5.08 -13.59
C ASN A 111 2.63 -6.46 -13.04
N ILE A 112 2.72 -7.50 -13.87
CA ILE A 112 2.40 -8.89 -13.51
C ILE A 112 3.38 -9.49 -12.48
N THR A 113 4.58 -8.91 -12.34
CA THR A 113 5.62 -9.34 -11.40
C THR A 113 5.57 -8.58 -10.07
N ALA A 114 4.50 -7.82 -9.81
CA ALA A 114 4.36 -7.07 -8.57
C ALA A 114 4.47 -8.01 -7.36
N LYS A 115 5.26 -7.58 -6.38
CA LYS A 115 5.40 -8.33 -5.11
C LYS A 115 4.11 -8.19 -4.31
N ASN A 116 3.74 -9.25 -3.60
CA ASN A 116 2.72 -9.19 -2.56
C ASN A 116 3.34 -8.53 -1.31
N TRP A 117 3.31 -7.20 -1.29
CA TRP A 117 3.88 -6.40 -0.21
C TRP A 117 3.07 -6.52 1.08
N GLU A 118 1.76 -6.74 0.97
CA GLU A 118 0.86 -6.96 2.09
C GLU A 118 1.34 -8.13 2.96
N THR A 119 1.41 -9.33 2.37
CA THR A 119 1.82 -10.54 3.08
C THR A 119 3.28 -10.44 3.53
N LYS A 120 4.18 -9.93 2.68
CA LYS A 120 5.61 -9.83 3.00
C LYS A 120 5.88 -8.94 4.22
N LEU A 121 5.25 -7.77 4.29
CA LEU A 121 5.44 -6.84 5.41
C LEU A 121 4.80 -7.41 6.68
N LEU A 122 3.60 -7.97 6.60
CA LEU A 122 2.93 -8.55 7.76
C LEU A 122 3.67 -9.77 8.32
N GLU A 123 4.21 -10.65 7.48
CA GLU A 123 5.05 -11.77 7.95
C GLU A 123 6.35 -11.32 8.60
N SER A 124 6.96 -10.24 8.09
CA SER A 124 8.16 -9.67 8.71
C SER A 124 7.82 -9.00 10.05
N LEU A 125 6.66 -8.36 10.14
CA LEU A 125 6.18 -7.76 11.38
C LEU A 125 5.84 -8.81 12.43
N ASP A 126 5.18 -9.92 12.05
CA ASP A 126 4.95 -11.07 12.91
C ASP A 126 6.24 -11.58 13.53
N LYS A 127 7.31 -11.68 12.73
CA LYS A 127 8.63 -12.12 13.23
C LYS A 127 9.24 -11.14 14.23
N LYS A 128 9.05 -9.84 14.05
CA LYS A 128 9.55 -8.80 14.97
C LYS A 128 8.74 -8.69 16.27
N LEU A 129 7.45 -9.03 16.26
CA LEU A 129 6.54 -8.86 17.39
C LEU A 129 6.24 -10.13 18.20
N LYS A 130 6.74 -11.30 17.75
CA LYS A 130 6.75 -12.55 18.53
C LYS A 130 7.52 -12.36 19.84
#